data_AF-A4TUE1-F1
#
_entry.id   AF-A4TUE1-F1
#
_cell.length_a   1.000
_cell.length_b   1.000
_cell.length_c   1.000
_cell.angle_alpha   90.00
_cell.angle_beta   90.00
_cell.angle_gamma   90.00
#
_symmetry.space_group_name_H-M   'P 1'
#
loop_
_entity.id
_entity.type
_entity.pdbx_description
1 polymer ?
#
loop_
_entity_poly.entity_id
_entity_poly.type
_entity_poly.pdbx_seq_one_letter_code
_entity_poly.pdbx_strand_id
1 'polypeptide(L)' 'MAYYFWNVGVAALGAPTAGLFANLIPLFTAVLGVALLGETFAWFHAVGGLLIFAGIGLATLPRR' A
#
# COMPACT_ATOMS: atom_id res chain seq x y z
N MET A 1 11.62 3.45 -14.82
CA MET A 1 10.42 4.30 -14.95
C MET A 1 9.63 4.44 -13.65
N ALA A 2 9.35 3.35 -12.91
CA ALA A 2 8.65 3.46 -11.61
C ALA A 2 9.30 4.46 -10.63
N TYR A 3 10.62 4.42 -10.45
CA TYR A 3 11.34 5.37 -9.58
C TYR A 3 11.29 6.83 -10.06
N TYR A 4 11.15 7.06 -11.37
CA TYR A 4 10.99 8.42 -11.89
C TYR A 4 9.64 8.99 -11.46
N PHE A 5 8.55 8.25 -11.66
CA PHE A 5 7.22 8.64 -11.19
C PHE A 5 7.15 8.77 -9.67
N TRP A 6 7.84 7.91 -8.93
CA TRP A 6 7.97 8.04 -7.48
C TRP A 6 8.62 9.38 -7.10
N ASN A 7 9.76 9.72 -7.70
CA ASN A 7 10.45 10.98 -7.42
C ASN A 7 9.61 12.21 -7.80
N VAL A 8 8.86 12.15 -8.91
CA VAL A 8 7.92 13.21 -9.29
C VAL A 8 6.79 13.34 -8.27
N GLY A 9 6.21 12.22 -7.81
CA GLY A 9 5.16 12.21 -6.78
C GLY A 9 5.65 12.73 -5.43
N VAL A 10 6.85 12.34 -5.02
CA VAL A 10 7.51 12.86 -3.80
C VAL A 10 7.77 14.37 -3.93
N ALA A 11 8.24 14.84 -5.09
CA ALA A 11 8.46 16.27 -5.32
C ALA A 11 7.15 17.07 -5.30
N ALA A 12 6.03 16.50 -5.75
CA ALA A 12 4.73 17.17 -5.80
C ALA A 12 3.96 17.15 -4.46
N LEU A 13 4.01 16.05 -3.71
CA LEU A 13 3.16 15.81 -2.51
C LEU A 13 3.95 15.82 -1.19
N GLY A 14 5.28 15.83 -1.26
CA GLY A 14 6.17 15.67 -0.12
C GLY A 14 6.33 14.20 0.32
N ALA A 15 7.46 13.90 0.95
CA ALA A 15 7.80 12.56 1.42
C ALA A 15 6.78 11.94 2.40
N PRO A 16 6.18 12.67 3.36
CA PRO A 16 5.22 12.08 4.30
C PRO A 16 3.97 11.54 3.59
N THR A 17 3.40 12.32 2.67
CA THR A 17 2.21 11.96 1.90
C THR A 17 2.52 10.85 0.89
N ALA A 18 3.63 10.97 0.15
CA ALA A 18 4.06 9.95 -0.81
C ALA A 18 4.33 8.59 -0.12
N GLY A 19 4.94 8.61 1.07
CA GLY A 19 5.19 7.40 1.87
C GLY A 19 3.92 6.63 2.23
N LEU A 20 2.78 7.29 2.39
CA LEU A 20 1.51 6.61 2.65
C LEU A 20 1.08 5.72 1.48
N PHE A 21 1.33 6.14 0.24
CA PHE A 21 1.00 5.36 -0.96
C PHE A 21 1.81 4.06 -1.06
N ALA A 22 3.00 3.98 -0.44
CA ALA A 22 3.76 2.74 -0.40
C ALA A 22 3.02 1.62 0.35
N ASN A 23 2.13 1.95 1.30
CA ASN A 23 1.31 0.94 1.98
C ASN A 23 0.28 0.28 1.07
N LEU A 24 -0.06 0.88 -0.08
CA LEU A 24 -0.96 0.28 -1.07
C LEU A 24 -0.28 -0.80 -1.91
N ILE A 25 1.06 -0.83 -1.96
CA ILE A 25 1.82 -1.83 -2.74
C ILE A 25 1.38 -3.26 -2.39
N PRO A 26 1.43 -3.72 -1.12
CA PRO A 26 1.03 -5.08 -0.78
C PRO A 26 -0.44 -5.38 -1.06
N LEU A 27 -1.33 -4.38 -0.98
CA LEU A 27 -2.75 -4.55 -1.36
C LEU A 27 -2.90 -4.80 -2.86
N PHE A 28 -2.25 -3.98 -3.70
CA PHE A 28 -2.28 -4.18 -5.15
C PHE A 28 -1.58 -5.48 -5.55
N THR A 29 -0.48 -5.85 -4.92
CA THR A 29 0.21 -7.12 -5.17
C THR A 29 -0.73 -8.30 -4.91
N ALA A 30 -1.44 -8.33 -3.78
CA ALA A 30 -2.40 -9.38 -3.46
C ALA A 30 -3.56 -9.44 -4.47
N VAL A 31 -4.15 -8.29 -4.79
CA VAL A 31 -5.28 -8.21 -5.74
C VAL A 31 -4.87 -8.66 -7.13
N LEU A 32 -3.73 -8.18 -7.63
CA LEU A 32 -3.23 -8.54 -8.96
C LEU A 32 -2.73 -9.98 -9.01
N GLY A 33 -2.17 -10.52 -7.92
CA GLY A 33 -1.79 -11.94 -7.81
C GLY A 33 -2.99 -12.87 -8.02
N VAL A 34 -4.08 -12.60 -7.30
CA VAL A 34 -5.33 -13.36 -7.45
C VAL A 34 -5.96 -13.15 -8.83
N ALA A 35 -6.03 -11.91 -9.31
CA ALA A 35 -6.75 -11.57 -10.54
C ALA A 35 -6.00 -11.95 -11.84
N LEU A 36 -4.68 -11.81 -11.88
CA LEU A 36 -3.86 -12.02 -13.09
C LEU A 36 -3.11 -13.35 -13.09
N LEU A 37 -2.64 -13.82 -11.93
CA LEU A 37 -1.88 -15.07 -11.82
C LEU A 37 -2.73 -16.26 -11.37
N GLY A 38 -4.00 -16.03 -11.00
CA GLY A 38 -4.90 -17.08 -10.54
C GLY A 38 -4.53 -17.63 -9.16
N GLU A 39 -3.80 -16.86 -8.35
CA GLU A 39 -3.48 -17.26 -6.98
C GLU A 39 -4.76 -17.42 -6.15
N THR A 40 -4.83 -18.49 -5.36
CA THR A 40 -5.99 -18.72 -4.49
C THR A 40 -5.98 -17.70 -3.36
N PHE A 41 -7.10 -16.98 -3.20
CA PHE A 41 -7.27 -16.06 -2.08
C PHE A 41 -7.27 -16.83 -0.74
N ALA A 42 -6.09 -16.87 -0.12
CA ALA A 42 -5.91 -17.49 1.19
C ALA A 42 -6.17 -16.50 2.33
N TRP A 43 -6.46 -17.03 3.52
CA TRP A 43 -6.77 -16.26 4.73
C TRP A 43 -5.69 -15.22 5.10
N PHE A 44 -4.42 -15.49 4.76
CA PHE A 44 -3.33 -14.56 5.02
C PHE A 44 -3.40 -13.29 4.17
N HIS A 45 -4.05 -13.31 3.01
CA HIS A 45 -4.31 -12.09 2.24
C HIS A 45 -5.30 -11.17 2.97
N ALA A 46 -6.33 -11.75 3.60
CA ALA A 46 -7.28 -10.99 4.42
C ALA A 46 -6.60 -10.41 5.69
N VAL A 47 -5.78 -11.21 6.37
CA VAL A 47 -5.03 -10.76 7.55
C VAL A 47 -3.99 -9.70 7.19
N GLY A 48 -3.27 -9.88 6.08
CA GLY A 48 -2.34 -8.89 5.53
C GLY A 48 -3.05 -7.58 5.18
N GLY A 49 -4.20 -7.65 4.50
CA GLY A 49 -5.05 -6.50 4.22
C GLY A 49 -5.46 -5.74 5.49
N LEU A 50 -5.94 -6.46 6.49
CA LEU A 50 -6.29 -5.90 7.81
C LEU A 50 -5.11 -5.22 8.49
N LEU A 51 -3.92 -5.83 8.48
CA LEU A 51 -2.71 -5.25 9.04
C LEU A 51 -2.27 -3.98 8.32
N ILE A 52 -2.40 -3.93 6.99
CA ILE A 52 -2.11 -2.73 6.20
C ILE A 52 -3.06 -1.60 6.59
N PHE A 53 -4.37 -1.84 6.62
CA PHE A 53 -5.34 -0.82 7.02
C PHE A 53 -5.14 -0.37 8.47
N ALA A 54 -4.85 -1.28 9.39
CA ALA A 54 -4.54 -0.96 10.78
C ALA A 54 -3.25 -0.12 10.90
N GLY A 55 -2.20 -0.46 10.17
CA GLY A 55 -0.93 0.28 10.14
C GLY A 55 -1.09 1.69 9.55
N ILE A 56 -1.83 1.83 8.45
CA ILE A 56 -2.17 3.14 7.86
C ILE A 56 -2.96 3.96 8.88
N GLY A 57 -3.98 3.37 9.51
CA GLY A 57 -4.78 4.02 10.55
C GLY A 57 -3.91 4.53 11.69
N LEU A 58 -3.05 3.68 12.28
CA LEU A 58 -2.15 4.09 13.35
C LEU A 58 -1.15 5.19 12.93
N ALA A 59 -0.68 5.17 11.69
CA ALA A 59 0.27 6.15 11.17
C ALA A 59 -0.40 7.50 10.82
N THR A 60 -1.67 7.47 10.40
CA THR A 60 -2.41 8.66 9.94
C THR A 60 -3.35 9.23 11.00
N LEU A 61 -3.72 8.47 12.02
CA LEU A 61 -4.54 8.99 13.12
C LEU A 61 -3.78 10.13 13.80
N PRO A 62 -4.44 11.28 14.05
CA PRO A 62 -3.83 12.35 14.82
C PRO A 62 -3.49 11.82 16.20
N ARG A 63 -2.19 11.77 16.53
CA ARG A 63 -1.74 11.61 17.91
C ARG A 63 -2.27 12.83 18.67
N ARG A 64 -3.33 12.62 19.45
CA ARG A 64 -3.84 13.61 20.41
C ARG A 64 -2.83 13.86 21.50
#